data_AF-A0A5C5VUU3-F1
#
_entry.id   AF-A0A5C5VUU3-F1
#
_cell.length_a   1.000
_cell.length_b   1.000
_cell.length_c   1.000
_cell.angle_alpha   90.00
_cell.angle_beta   90.00
_cell.angle_gamma   90.00
#
_symmetry.space_group_name_H-M   'P 1'
#
loop_
_entity.id
_entity.type
_entity.pdbx_description
1 polymer ?
#
loop_
_entity_poly.entity_id
_entity_poly.type
_entity_poly.pdbx_seq_one_letter_code
_entity_poly.pdbx_strand_id
1 'polypeptide(L)'
;MSRWSLRSRLPMCAAAVLLYAAAPPTRADVVIIGSLGNFDVHNETEGECNEFDIELEGPHPEDVYHTYHNGNYGAPTITPLPGNTGIRVVYAHPNHATARHAIEHFGVSLRAGNSITAQRFNWVPGGLNPPYPPPPPPPPPPPLAMPRITSEIFYLPTGPMLRETLTNVDTLQRPIWIIRKETGAAREVALEELMVNDPLIQGANQLDLEPERLLFGAPLVFEEDAPPPGELKSEVLVYEVYENRRVFSGGEWHDTPGPIFTTVMSAGVAQGAVCPEQYLPIINVPPQDYVALLDGAAFFSVDAADPFGGEITYQWRHEGLDIPGEHDATLGIDPVTIESAGAYECLVGNACGFTITQAGYLTALSPCSILDQPQPTVACVGGSAVFSVTVQGTQKEYFWRQRGAEIPLNDPHLVTWIAPDGLSSTLTIDNVLPGDAGSYDVMLAGDCDTTVSSVAMLQLDSLGPADMNCDCSVNVLDINAFVLALSSPAGYAAEFPTCPLANGDLDGNGAVDVLDINGFVAALGA
;
A
#
# COMPACT_ATOMS: atom_id res chain seq x y z
N MET A 1 -26.56 39.27 -58.72
CA MET A 1 -25.49 38.85 -57.78
C MET A 1 -26.08 38.83 -56.39
N SER A 2 -26.67 37.70 -55.99
CA SER A 2 -27.20 37.45 -54.67
C SER A 2 -26.03 37.43 -53.68
N ARG A 3 -25.86 38.48 -52.88
CA ARG A 3 -24.81 38.53 -51.87
C ARG A 3 -25.28 37.79 -50.62
N TRP A 4 -24.95 36.52 -50.57
CA TRP A 4 -24.89 35.76 -49.32
C TRP A 4 -23.44 35.81 -48.87
N SER A 5 -23.18 36.30 -47.68
CA SER A 5 -21.87 36.15 -47.06
C SER A 5 -21.96 35.05 -46.04
N LEU A 6 -20.92 34.21 -45.97
CA LEU A 6 -20.40 33.87 -44.65
C LEU A 6 -20.00 35.20 -44.03
N ARG A 7 -20.96 35.88 -43.40
CA ARG A 7 -20.58 36.92 -42.48
C ARG A 7 -20.06 36.14 -41.30
N SER A 8 -18.73 36.06 -41.24
CA SER A 8 -18.06 36.02 -39.98
C SER A 8 -18.63 37.17 -39.14
N ARG A 9 -19.62 36.86 -38.33
CA ARG A 9 -19.40 37.16 -36.95
C ARG A 9 -18.23 36.29 -36.44
N LEU A 10 -17.95 35.13 -37.02
CA LEU A 10 -16.86 34.22 -36.63
C LEU A 10 -15.89 33.95 -37.79
N PRO A 11 -14.59 34.27 -37.71
CA PRO A 11 -13.65 33.74 -38.68
C PRO A 11 -13.59 32.22 -38.49
N MET A 12 -13.68 31.47 -39.58
CA MET A 12 -13.22 30.08 -39.70
C MET A 12 -13.30 29.23 -38.40
N CYS A 13 -14.50 28.92 -37.91
CA CYS A 13 -14.65 27.87 -36.90
C CYS A 13 -14.48 26.51 -37.58
N ALA A 14 -13.27 25.97 -37.56
CA ALA A 14 -13.10 24.54 -37.58
C ALA A 14 -13.09 24.09 -36.12
N ALA A 15 -14.13 23.36 -35.71
CA ALA A 15 -14.21 22.77 -34.39
C ALA A 15 -13.37 21.48 -34.40
N ALA A 16 -12.19 21.54 -33.78
CA ALA A 16 -11.40 20.37 -33.46
C ALA A 16 -11.83 19.86 -32.08
N VAL A 17 -12.70 18.85 -32.07
CA VAL A 17 -12.93 18.02 -30.88
C VAL A 17 -11.71 17.09 -30.71
N LEU A 18 -11.35 16.71 -29.49
CA LEU A 18 -10.09 16.05 -29.14
C LEU A 18 -10.36 14.92 -28.15
N LEU A 19 -10.03 13.66 -28.48
CA LEU A 19 -10.29 12.51 -27.58
C LEU A 19 -9.35 11.31 -27.81
N TYR A 20 -8.82 10.79 -26.71
CA TYR A 20 -8.13 9.49 -26.60
C TYR A 20 -8.89 8.55 -25.66
N ALA A 21 -8.63 7.25 -25.82
CA ALA A 21 -8.78 6.22 -24.80
C ALA A 21 -7.38 5.73 -24.34
N ALA A 22 -7.20 5.46 -23.03
CA ALA A 22 -5.96 4.98 -22.38
C ALA A 22 -5.62 3.50 -22.77
N ALA A 23 -4.43 2.90 -22.58
CA ALA A 23 -3.30 3.04 -21.63
C ALA A 23 -1.99 2.40 -22.22
N PRO A 24 -0.73 2.64 -21.73
CA PRO A 24 -0.20 2.30 -20.39
C PRO A 24 0.65 3.46 -19.76
N PRO A 25 1.31 3.28 -18.58
CA PRO A 25 1.63 4.38 -17.67
C PRO A 25 2.82 5.19 -18.19
N THR A 26 2.99 6.40 -17.66
CA THR A 26 4.14 7.32 -17.80
C THR A 26 4.04 8.45 -18.82
N ARG A 27 3.05 8.51 -19.72
CA ARG A 27 2.79 9.73 -20.49
C ARG A 27 1.44 9.70 -21.20
N ALA A 28 0.52 10.58 -20.82
CA ALA A 28 -0.71 10.81 -21.58
C ALA A 28 -0.41 11.79 -22.72
N ASP A 29 -0.05 11.28 -23.90
CA ASP A 29 -0.09 12.10 -25.11
C ASP A 29 -1.56 12.18 -25.57
N VAL A 30 -2.08 13.38 -25.91
CA VAL A 30 -3.50 13.66 -26.25
C VAL A 30 -3.71 13.89 -27.79
N VAL A 31 -4.75 13.33 -28.45
CA VAL A 31 -4.96 13.21 -29.92
C VAL A 31 -6.39 13.56 -30.28
N ILE A 32 -6.50 14.27 -31.40
CA ILE A 32 -7.65 15.05 -31.83
C ILE A 32 -8.70 14.20 -32.58
N ILE A 33 -10.01 14.34 -32.27
CA ILE A 33 -11.17 13.74 -32.96
C ILE A 33 -12.21 14.82 -33.29
N GLY A 34 -12.22 15.43 -34.48
CA GLY A 34 -13.08 16.59 -34.80
C GLY A 34 -14.54 16.29 -35.20
N SER A 35 -15.48 17.18 -34.83
CA SER A 35 -16.84 17.30 -35.38
C SER A 35 -17.01 18.70 -35.99
N LEU A 36 -17.53 18.80 -37.21
CA LEU A 36 -17.93 20.08 -37.81
C LEU A 36 -19.45 20.22 -37.71
N GLY A 37 -19.93 20.45 -36.48
CA GLY A 37 -21.35 20.62 -36.18
C GLY A 37 -21.74 22.08 -35.91
N ASN A 38 -22.96 22.44 -36.32
CA ASN A 38 -23.71 23.62 -35.88
C ASN A 38 -23.06 24.99 -36.19
N PHE A 39 -22.66 25.22 -37.44
CA PHE A 39 -22.40 26.57 -37.90
C PHE A 39 -23.67 27.21 -38.45
N ASP A 40 -23.94 28.44 -38.03
CA ASP A 40 -25.08 29.22 -38.48
C ASP A 40 -24.80 29.85 -39.84
N VAL A 41 -25.67 29.58 -40.81
CA VAL A 41 -25.63 30.31 -42.08
C VAL A 41 -26.73 31.36 -42.10
N HIS A 42 -26.30 32.62 -42.17
CA HIS A 42 -27.16 33.78 -42.13
C HIS A 42 -27.59 34.21 -43.53
N ASN A 43 -28.89 34.24 -43.79
CA ASN A 43 -29.41 34.77 -45.05
C ASN A 43 -29.39 36.31 -45.06
N GLU A 44 -28.56 36.93 -45.91
CA GLU A 44 -28.55 38.39 -46.12
C GLU A 44 -29.49 38.89 -47.22
N THR A 45 -30.17 37.97 -47.91
CA THR A 45 -31.04 38.21 -49.07
C THR A 45 -32.45 37.64 -48.86
N GLU A 46 -33.33 37.75 -49.85
CA GLU A 46 -34.65 37.08 -49.88
C GLU A 46 -34.70 35.95 -50.91
N GLY A 47 -33.53 35.47 -51.37
CA GLY A 47 -33.41 34.56 -52.52
C GLY A 47 -33.62 33.08 -52.17
N GLU A 48 -33.96 32.29 -53.19
CA GLU A 48 -34.05 30.83 -53.09
C GLU A 48 -32.67 30.17 -53.18
N CYS A 49 -32.43 29.18 -52.31
CA CYS A 49 -31.27 28.31 -52.36
C CYS A 49 -31.69 26.92 -52.83
N ASN A 50 -30.95 26.36 -53.81
CA ASN A 50 -31.19 24.99 -54.26
C ASN A 50 -30.24 23.98 -53.60
N GLU A 51 -28.99 24.37 -53.36
CA GLU A 51 -27.96 23.47 -52.83
C GLU A 51 -26.91 24.23 -52.02
N PHE A 52 -26.44 23.61 -50.94
CA PHE A 52 -25.33 24.04 -50.12
C PHE A 52 -24.34 22.89 -49.96
N ASP A 53 -23.04 23.13 -50.12
CA ASP A 53 -22.02 22.09 -49.96
C ASP A 53 -20.83 22.48 -49.09
N ILE A 54 -20.29 21.46 -48.41
CA ILE A 54 -19.13 21.52 -47.52
C ILE A 54 -18.05 20.60 -48.09
N GLU A 55 -16.86 21.11 -48.39
CA GLU A 55 -15.70 20.30 -48.76
C GLU A 55 -14.70 20.26 -47.60
N LEU A 56 -14.28 19.06 -47.19
CA LEU A 56 -13.32 18.81 -46.13
C LEU A 56 -12.14 18.02 -46.68
N GLU A 57 -10.92 18.54 -46.56
CA GLU A 57 -9.69 17.82 -46.91
C GLU A 57 -9.20 17.01 -45.69
N GLY A 58 -8.79 15.75 -45.92
CA GLY A 58 -8.39 14.79 -44.89
C GLY A 58 -9.28 13.55 -44.78
N PRO A 59 -10.58 13.68 -44.43
CA PRO A 59 -11.45 12.54 -44.14
C PRO A 59 -11.95 11.80 -45.40
N HIS A 60 -12.36 10.54 -45.23
CA HIS A 60 -13.00 9.68 -46.22
C HIS A 60 -14.53 9.61 -46.00
N PRO A 61 -15.37 9.32 -47.01
CA PRO A 61 -16.83 9.23 -46.83
C PRO A 61 -17.29 8.25 -45.75
N GLU A 62 -16.56 7.16 -45.53
CA GLU A 62 -16.86 6.17 -44.47
C GLU A 62 -16.64 6.71 -43.05
N ASP A 63 -15.89 7.80 -42.93
CA ASP A 63 -15.64 8.46 -41.67
C ASP A 63 -16.85 9.28 -41.23
N VAL A 64 -17.79 9.61 -42.11
CA VAL A 64 -19.00 10.33 -41.70
C VAL A 64 -19.99 9.37 -41.03
N TYR A 65 -20.30 9.60 -39.75
CA TYR A 65 -21.29 8.78 -39.02
C TYR A 65 -22.60 9.51 -38.77
N HIS A 66 -22.64 10.85 -38.85
CA HIS A 66 -23.85 11.63 -38.68
C HIS A 66 -23.80 12.93 -39.48
N THR A 67 -24.96 13.45 -39.88
CA THR A 67 -25.09 14.76 -40.53
C THR A 67 -26.27 15.54 -39.95
N TYR A 68 -26.07 16.83 -39.72
CA TYR A 68 -27.07 17.78 -39.26
C TYR A 68 -27.56 18.61 -40.43
N HIS A 69 -28.86 18.79 -40.52
CA HIS A 69 -29.52 19.62 -41.52
C HIS A 69 -30.78 20.25 -40.93
N ASN A 70 -31.17 21.42 -41.43
CA ASN A 70 -32.52 21.93 -41.22
C ASN A 70 -33.51 20.92 -41.82
N GLY A 71 -34.63 20.64 -41.15
CA GLY A 71 -35.68 19.75 -41.63
C GLY A 71 -36.33 20.14 -42.97
N ASN A 72 -36.08 21.37 -43.44
CA ASN A 72 -36.39 21.81 -44.80
C ASN A 72 -35.37 21.36 -45.85
N TYR A 73 -34.36 20.56 -45.51
CA TYR A 73 -33.42 19.97 -46.47
C TYR A 73 -33.54 18.45 -46.44
N GLY A 74 -33.27 17.80 -47.58
CA GLY A 74 -33.13 16.34 -47.59
C GLY A 74 -31.87 15.90 -46.84
N ALA A 75 -31.78 14.60 -46.57
CA ALA A 75 -30.53 14.01 -46.09
C ALA A 75 -29.39 14.34 -47.08
N PRO A 76 -28.22 14.79 -46.60
CA PRO A 76 -27.15 15.21 -47.47
C PRO A 76 -26.52 14.03 -48.22
N THR A 77 -25.98 14.32 -49.40
CA THR A 77 -25.15 13.37 -50.15
C THR A 77 -23.67 13.62 -49.87
N ILE A 78 -22.94 12.56 -49.56
CA ILE A 78 -21.50 12.62 -49.25
C ILE A 78 -20.73 11.94 -50.38
N THR A 79 -19.74 12.64 -50.93
CA THR A 79 -18.92 12.17 -52.04
C THR A 79 -17.44 12.42 -51.76
N PRO A 80 -16.51 11.56 -52.19
CA PRO A 80 -15.09 11.83 -52.04
C PRO A 80 -14.64 12.97 -52.96
N LEU A 81 -13.69 13.79 -52.49
CA LEU A 81 -13.03 14.79 -53.32
C LEU A 81 -12.11 14.13 -54.37
N PRO A 82 -11.80 14.82 -55.48
CA PRO A 82 -10.89 14.31 -56.51
C PRO A 82 -9.54 13.87 -55.91
N GLY A 83 -9.15 12.62 -56.16
CA GLY A 83 -7.91 12.06 -55.60
C GLY A 83 -8.02 11.49 -54.18
N ASN A 84 -9.24 11.36 -53.65
CA ASN A 84 -9.51 10.80 -52.31
C ASN A 84 -8.85 11.60 -51.18
N THR A 85 -8.66 12.89 -51.40
CA THR A 85 -8.01 13.81 -50.46
C THR A 85 -8.96 14.36 -49.40
N GLY A 86 -10.22 13.93 -49.38
CA GLY A 86 -11.27 14.53 -48.56
C GLY A 86 -12.68 14.11 -48.97
N ILE A 87 -13.68 14.79 -48.42
CA ILE A 87 -15.11 14.61 -48.72
C ILE A 87 -15.80 15.92 -49.13
N ARG A 88 -16.88 15.82 -49.89
CA ARG A 88 -17.85 16.86 -50.20
C ARG A 88 -19.24 16.40 -49.74
N VAL A 89 -19.85 17.17 -48.83
CA VAL A 89 -21.17 16.95 -48.24
C VAL A 89 -22.13 17.97 -48.84
N VAL A 90 -23.21 17.52 -49.45
CA VAL A 90 -24.13 18.36 -50.22
C VAL A 90 -25.54 18.27 -49.65
N TYR A 91 -26.12 19.40 -49.26
CA TYR A 91 -27.49 19.55 -48.80
C TYR A 91 -28.32 20.19 -49.91
N ALA A 92 -29.33 19.48 -50.42
CA ALA A 92 -30.16 19.96 -51.51
C ALA A 92 -31.63 20.11 -51.08
N HIS A 93 -32.24 21.22 -51.49
CA HIS A 93 -33.69 21.40 -51.43
C HIS A 93 -34.16 22.30 -52.58
N PRO A 94 -34.98 21.80 -53.52
CA PRO A 94 -35.47 22.62 -54.62
C PRO A 94 -36.33 23.79 -54.10
N ASN A 95 -35.98 25.01 -54.49
CA ASN A 95 -36.75 26.22 -54.21
C ASN A 95 -36.94 26.53 -52.70
N HIS A 96 -35.91 26.31 -51.87
CA HIS A 96 -35.97 26.70 -50.46
C HIS A 96 -35.94 28.22 -50.33
N ALA A 97 -37.05 28.81 -49.89
CA ALA A 97 -37.18 30.24 -49.65
C ALA A 97 -36.92 30.54 -48.17
N THR A 98 -35.87 31.31 -47.89
CA THR A 98 -35.52 31.71 -46.52
C THR A 98 -35.81 33.19 -46.35
N ALA A 99 -36.44 33.54 -45.22
CA ALA A 99 -36.66 34.93 -44.88
C ALA A 99 -35.30 35.64 -44.74
N ARG A 100 -35.25 36.92 -45.12
CA ARG A 100 -34.07 37.75 -44.88
C ARG A 100 -33.76 37.76 -43.38
N HIS A 101 -32.52 37.49 -43.03
CA HIS A 101 -32.03 37.30 -41.66
C HIS A 101 -32.43 35.99 -40.97
N ALA A 102 -33.01 35.02 -41.68
CA ALA A 102 -33.16 33.67 -41.17
C ALA A 102 -31.78 32.99 -41.00
N ILE A 103 -31.71 32.10 -40.01
CA ILE A 103 -30.55 31.29 -39.69
C ILE A 103 -30.86 29.85 -40.10
N GLU A 104 -29.92 29.23 -40.78
CA GLU A 104 -29.98 27.84 -41.24
C GLU A 104 -28.86 27.03 -40.58
N HIS A 105 -29.18 25.82 -40.10
CA HIS A 105 -28.27 24.97 -39.32
C HIS A 105 -27.81 23.76 -40.14
N PHE A 106 -26.49 23.59 -40.27
CA PHE A 106 -25.87 22.45 -40.97
C PHE A 106 -24.66 21.90 -40.21
N GLY A 107 -24.28 20.65 -40.50
CA GLY A 107 -23.08 20.04 -39.94
C GLY A 107 -22.85 18.58 -40.30
N VAL A 108 -21.64 18.10 -40.04
CA VAL A 108 -21.21 16.72 -40.26
C VAL A 108 -20.33 16.23 -39.11
N SER A 109 -20.60 15.02 -38.61
CA SER A 109 -19.81 14.36 -37.57
C SER A 109 -18.96 13.24 -38.17
N LEU A 110 -17.69 13.19 -37.78
CA LEU A 110 -16.69 12.23 -38.27
C LEU A 110 -16.30 11.23 -37.17
N ARG A 111 -16.03 9.98 -37.57
CA ARG A 111 -15.54 8.90 -36.72
C ARG A 111 -14.15 9.26 -36.17
N ALA A 112 -13.88 8.75 -34.97
CA ALA A 112 -12.60 8.86 -34.27
C ALA A 112 -11.37 8.59 -35.16
N GLY A 113 -10.37 9.49 -35.11
CA GLY A 113 -9.04 9.29 -35.71
C GLY A 113 -8.73 10.08 -36.99
N ASN A 114 -9.67 10.85 -37.53
CA ASN A 114 -9.48 11.56 -38.80
C ASN A 114 -9.17 13.05 -38.60
N SER A 115 -8.04 13.51 -39.15
CA SER A 115 -7.64 14.93 -39.12
C SER A 115 -8.19 15.69 -40.32
N ILE A 116 -8.84 16.84 -40.08
CA ILE A 116 -9.23 17.78 -41.13
C ILE A 116 -8.10 18.76 -41.36
N THR A 117 -7.62 18.87 -42.59
CA THR A 117 -6.48 19.73 -42.96
C THR A 117 -6.92 21.02 -43.64
N ALA A 118 -8.10 21.06 -44.26
CA ALA A 118 -8.73 22.25 -44.82
C ALA A 118 -10.26 22.11 -44.95
N GLN A 119 -10.98 23.24 -45.06
CA GLN A 119 -12.43 23.28 -45.23
C GLN A 119 -12.90 24.37 -46.20
N ARG A 120 -13.94 24.10 -46.99
CA ARG A 120 -14.59 25.06 -47.90
C ARG A 120 -16.12 24.92 -47.85
N PHE A 121 -16.81 26.04 -48.04
CA PHE A 121 -18.28 26.12 -48.02
C PHE A 121 -18.77 26.84 -49.27
N ASN A 122 -19.74 26.26 -49.99
CA ASN A 122 -20.24 26.78 -51.25
C ASN A 122 -21.79 26.82 -51.28
N TRP A 123 -22.34 27.87 -51.89
CA TRP A 123 -23.78 28.07 -52.12
C TRP A 123 -24.11 28.01 -53.60
N VAL A 124 -25.16 27.26 -53.97
CA VAL A 124 -25.66 27.16 -55.34
C VAL A 124 -27.04 27.84 -55.44
N PRO A 125 -27.14 29.02 -56.10
CA PRO A 125 -28.39 29.74 -56.27
C PRO A 125 -29.45 28.95 -57.04
N GLY A 126 -30.73 29.16 -56.72
CA GLY A 126 -31.83 28.64 -57.52
C GLY A 126 -32.05 29.44 -58.80
N GLY A 127 -31.73 28.84 -59.96
CA GLY A 127 -32.02 29.39 -61.29
C GLY A 127 -30.86 29.29 -62.29
N LEU A 128 -31.15 28.75 -63.47
CA LEU A 128 -30.31 28.52 -64.68
C LEU A 128 -28.87 29.11 -64.68
N ASN A 129 -27.89 28.22 -64.82
CA ASN A 129 -26.49 28.41 -65.23
C ASN A 129 -26.11 29.84 -65.72
N PRO A 130 -25.23 30.57 -65.03
CA PRO A 130 -24.52 31.68 -65.66
C PRO A 130 -23.35 31.13 -66.50
N PRO A 131 -23.18 31.55 -67.77
CA PRO A 131 -22.02 31.20 -68.56
C PRO A 131 -20.86 32.11 -68.12
N TYR A 132 -19.91 31.56 -67.36
CA TYR A 132 -18.46 31.89 -67.26
C TYR A 132 -17.94 31.62 -65.84
N PRO A 133 -16.79 30.95 -65.68
CA PRO A 133 -16.17 30.78 -64.36
C PRO A 133 -15.58 32.12 -63.87
N PRO A 134 -15.76 32.49 -62.60
CA PRO A 134 -15.01 33.58 -61.99
C PRO A 134 -13.51 33.23 -61.91
N PRO A 135 -12.61 34.23 -61.89
CA PRO A 135 -11.17 33.98 -61.75
C PRO A 135 -10.85 33.23 -60.45
N PRO A 136 -9.77 32.42 -60.42
CA PRO A 136 -9.42 31.64 -59.24
C PRO A 136 -9.17 32.57 -58.04
N PRO A 137 -9.72 32.26 -56.86
CA PRO A 137 -9.42 33.02 -55.65
C PRO A 137 -7.93 32.95 -55.33
N PRO A 138 -7.36 33.98 -54.67
CA PRO A 138 -5.98 33.92 -54.20
C PRO A 138 -5.75 32.67 -53.34
N PRO A 139 -4.52 32.13 -53.29
CA PRO A 139 -4.22 30.98 -52.45
C PRO A 139 -4.63 31.29 -51.01
N PRO A 140 -5.32 30.34 -50.33
CA PRO A 140 -5.76 30.57 -48.97
C PRO A 140 -4.55 30.89 -48.08
N PRO A 141 -4.68 31.79 -47.09
CA PRO A 141 -3.64 31.96 -46.09
C PRO A 141 -3.28 30.61 -45.46
N PRO A 142 -2.03 30.43 -44.98
CA PRO A 142 -1.65 29.21 -44.28
C PRO A 142 -2.66 28.95 -43.15
N PRO A 143 -3.08 27.68 -42.94
CA PRO A 143 -4.05 27.37 -41.92
C PRO A 143 -3.52 27.85 -40.57
N LEU A 144 -4.26 28.74 -39.92
CA LEU A 144 -3.99 29.12 -38.54
C LEU A 144 -4.07 27.84 -37.70
N ALA A 145 -3.02 27.53 -36.95
CA ALA A 145 -3.06 26.42 -36.02
C ALA A 145 -4.13 26.72 -34.97
N MET A 146 -5.17 25.90 -34.93
CA MET A 146 -6.30 26.10 -34.03
C MET A 146 -5.86 25.92 -32.57
N PRO A 147 -6.52 26.62 -31.63
CA PRO A 147 -6.37 26.34 -30.21
C PRO A 147 -6.66 24.86 -29.94
N ARG A 148 -5.86 24.23 -29.08
CA ARG A 148 -6.01 22.82 -28.70
C ARG A 148 -5.81 22.66 -27.20
N ILE A 149 -6.48 21.70 -26.58
CA ILE A 149 -6.33 21.42 -25.14
C ILE A 149 -5.38 20.25 -24.93
N THR A 150 -4.50 20.37 -23.95
CA THR A 150 -3.67 19.28 -23.43
C THR A 150 -4.01 19.07 -21.96
N SER A 151 -4.29 17.83 -21.56
CA SER A 151 -4.61 17.49 -20.18
C SER A 151 -3.48 16.65 -19.57
N GLU A 152 -3.06 16.97 -18.35
CA GLU A 152 -2.03 16.25 -17.60
C GLU A 152 -2.51 15.99 -16.17
N ILE A 153 -2.24 14.80 -15.62
CA ILE A 153 -2.45 14.52 -14.19
C ILE A 153 -1.13 14.79 -13.48
N PHE A 154 -1.17 15.63 -12.45
CA PHE A 154 -0.02 15.91 -11.60
C PHE A 154 -0.37 15.64 -10.14
N TYR A 155 0.61 15.20 -9.36
CA TYR A 155 0.40 14.79 -7.97
C TYR A 155 0.92 15.89 -7.05
N LEU A 156 0.03 16.47 -6.26
CA LEU A 156 0.37 17.41 -5.19
C LEU A 156 0.33 16.70 -3.83
N PRO A 157 0.95 17.30 -2.78
CA PRO A 157 0.82 16.81 -1.40
C PRO A 157 -0.64 16.73 -0.91
N THR A 158 -1.53 17.52 -1.50
CA THR A 158 -2.97 17.56 -1.18
C THR A 158 -3.79 16.52 -1.94
N GLY A 159 -3.19 15.80 -2.88
CA GLY A 159 -3.87 14.82 -3.74
C GLY A 159 -3.54 14.99 -5.23
N PRO A 160 -3.99 14.05 -6.07
CA PRO A 160 -3.86 14.16 -7.52
C PRO A 160 -4.76 15.29 -8.05
N MET A 161 -4.22 16.09 -8.96
CA MET A 161 -4.94 17.15 -9.65
C MET A 161 -4.90 16.93 -11.15
N LEU A 162 -6.01 17.21 -11.82
CA LEU A 162 -6.09 17.30 -13.26
C LEU A 162 -5.75 18.74 -13.66
N ARG A 163 -4.72 18.91 -14.49
CA ARG A 163 -4.42 20.17 -15.16
C ARG A 163 -4.85 20.12 -16.61
N GLU A 164 -5.59 21.12 -17.04
CA GLU A 164 -5.89 21.34 -18.45
C GLU A 164 -5.24 22.62 -18.95
N THR A 165 -4.59 22.57 -20.13
CA THR A 165 -3.93 23.70 -20.75
C THR A 165 -4.41 23.94 -22.18
N LEU A 166 -4.90 25.14 -22.47
CA LEU A 166 -5.18 25.57 -23.85
C LEU A 166 -3.88 26.04 -24.52
N THR A 167 -3.43 25.33 -25.55
CA THR A 167 -2.21 25.60 -26.32
C THR A 167 -2.53 26.08 -27.74
N ASN A 168 -1.54 26.68 -28.42
CA ASN A 168 -1.69 27.41 -29.70
C ASN A 168 -2.55 28.67 -29.64
N VAL A 169 -2.83 29.22 -28.45
CA VAL A 169 -3.47 30.54 -28.31
C VAL A 169 -2.56 31.64 -28.89
N ASP A 170 -1.24 31.44 -28.83
CA ASP A 170 -0.23 32.41 -29.26
C ASP A 170 -0.15 32.59 -30.79
N THR A 171 -0.77 31.70 -31.56
CA THR A 171 -0.89 31.88 -33.02
C THR A 171 -1.98 32.87 -33.37
N LEU A 172 -2.90 33.15 -32.43
CA LEU A 172 -3.96 34.12 -32.56
C LEU A 172 -3.34 35.51 -32.42
N GLN A 173 -3.27 36.24 -33.52
CA GLN A 173 -2.68 37.58 -33.58
C GLN A 173 -3.50 38.66 -32.81
N ARG A 174 -4.45 38.27 -31.94
CA ARG A 174 -5.41 39.13 -31.24
C ARG A 174 -5.87 38.52 -29.90
N PRO A 175 -6.26 39.34 -28.89
CA PRO A 175 -6.90 38.86 -27.66
C PRO A 175 -8.23 38.16 -27.93
N ILE A 176 -8.57 37.18 -27.08
CA ILE A 176 -9.80 36.37 -27.13
C ILE A 176 -10.52 36.40 -25.78
N TRP A 177 -11.78 35.97 -25.79
CA TRP A 177 -12.51 35.63 -24.56
C TRP A 177 -12.79 34.15 -24.52
N ILE A 178 -12.89 33.56 -23.33
CA ILE A 178 -13.21 32.14 -23.16
C ILE A 178 -14.31 31.90 -22.12
N ILE A 179 -15.13 30.88 -22.34
CA ILE A 179 -16.09 30.32 -21.38
C ILE A 179 -15.88 28.80 -21.33
N ARG A 180 -15.73 28.21 -20.14
CA ARG A 180 -15.75 26.75 -19.92
C ARG A 180 -17.14 26.23 -19.56
N LYS A 181 -17.51 25.09 -20.14
CA LYS A 181 -18.72 24.30 -19.84
C LYS A 181 -18.34 22.83 -19.65
N GLU A 182 -18.97 22.16 -18.68
CA GLU A 182 -18.69 20.76 -18.34
C GLU A 182 -19.97 19.92 -18.30
N THR A 183 -19.89 18.67 -18.80
CA THR A 183 -20.81 17.58 -18.44
C THR A 183 -20.02 16.31 -18.12
N GLY A 184 -20.50 15.53 -17.15
CA GLY A 184 -19.83 14.31 -16.71
C GLY A 184 -20.77 13.16 -16.36
N ALA A 185 -20.22 11.95 -16.34
CA ALA A 185 -20.87 10.71 -15.91
C ALA A 185 -19.91 9.82 -15.12
N ALA A 186 -20.42 9.13 -14.09
CA ALA A 186 -19.65 8.24 -13.19
C ALA A 186 -19.42 6.83 -13.76
N ARG A 187 -19.34 6.70 -15.08
CA ARG A 187 -19.04 5.45 -15.80
C ARG A 187 -18.35 5.79 -17.11
N GLU A 188 -17.75 4.79 -17.74
CA GLU A 188 -17.32 4.91 -19.13
C GLU A 188 -18.55 5.11 -20.04
N VAL A 189 -18.52 6.20 -20.80
CA VAL A 189 -19.56 6.57 -21.77
C VAL A 189 -18.86 6.88 -23.09
N ALA A 190 -19.35 6.28 -24.18
CA ALA A 190 -18.84 6.60 -25.50
C ALA A 190 -19.13 8.07 -25.81
N LEU A 191 -18.21 8.77 -26.49
CA LEU A 191 -18.42 10.17 -26.86
C LEU A 191 -19.74 10.34 -27.62
N GLU A 192 -20.07 9.40 -28.49
CA GLU A 192 -21.32 9.38 -29.26
C GLU A 192 -22.55 9.38 -28.35
N GLU A 193 -22.51 8.69 -27.20
CA GLU A 193 -23.62 8.65 -26.25
C GLU A 193 -23.81 9.99 -25.51
N LEU A 194 -22.73 10.73 -25.27
CA LEU A 194 -22.75 12.09 -24.71
C LEU A 194 -23.16 13.15 -25.74
N MET A 195 -22.87 12.92 -27.03
CA MET A 195 -23.17 13.85 -28.14
C MET A 195 -24.54 13.63 -28.80
N VAL A 196 -25.10 12.42 -28.79
CA VAL A 196 -26.34 12.08 -29.50
C VAL A 196 -27.58 12.75 -28.91
N ASN A 197 -27.53 13.22 -27.66
CA ASN A 197 -28.69 13.79 -26.98
C ASN A 197 -28.79 15.33 -27.00
N ASP A 198 -27.80 16.13 -27.46
CA ASP A 198 -27.99 17.58 -27.72
C ASP A 198 -26.83 18.28 -28.45
N PRO A 199 -27.04 19.31 -29.30
CA PRO A 199 -25.97 19.92 -30.10
C PRO A 199 -24.94 20.80 -29.36
N LEU A 200 -25.13 21.21 -28.09
CA LEU A 200 -24.12 21.95 -27.31
C LEU A 200 -24.04 21.57 -25.81
N ILE A 201 -24.48 20.36 -25.44
CA ILE A 201 -24.59 19.88 -24.05
C ILE A 201 -25.71 20.59 -23.27
N GLN A 202 -26.93 20.05 -23.34
CA GLN A 202 -28.01 20.47 -22.43
C GLN A 202 -27.76 19.95 -21.02
N GLY A 203 -27.81 20.85 -20.03
CA GLY A 203 -27.63 20.51 -18.62
C GLY A 203 -26.17 20.53 -18.13
N ALA A 204 -25.21 20.88 -19.00
CA ALA A 204 -23.86 21.21 -18.56
C ALA A 204 -23.89 22.36 -17.56
N ASN A 205 -23.08 22.25 -16.52
CA ASN A 205 -22.84 23.38 -15.63
C ASN A 205 -21.90 24.34 -16.37
N GLN A 206 -22.35 25.57 -16.58
CA GLN A 206 -21.46 26.64 -16.99
C GLN A 206 -20.57 26.96 -15.78
N LEU A 207 -19.28 26.64 -15.90
CA LEU A 207 -18.32 26.84 -14.82
C LEU A 207 -17.92 28.33 -14.73
N ASP A 208 -17.78 28.98 -15.90
CA ASP A 208 -17.47 30.41 -15.99
C ASP A 208 -18.70 31.23 -16.39
N LEU A 209 -19.31 31.92 -15.42
CA LEU A 209 -20.53 32.70 -15.66
C LEU A 209 -20.29 33.98 -16.50
N GLU A 210 -19.06 34.48 -16.52
CA GLU A 210 -18.62 35.63 -17.33
C GLU A 210 -17.40 35.24 -18.17
N PRO A 211 -17.34 35.63 -19.46
CA PRO A 211 -16.19 35.28 -20.29
C PRO A 211 -14.91 35.92 -19.75
N GLU A 212 -13.83 35.15 -19.67
CA GLU A 212 -12.52 35.66 -19.25
C GLU A 212 -11.76 36.20 -20.47
N ARG A 213 -11.18 37.40 -20.37
CA ARG A 213 -10.36 37.98 -21.44
C ARG A 213 -8.90 37.51 -21.32
N LEU A 214 -8.43 36.78 -22.32
CA LEU A 214 -7.05 36.32 -22.39
C LEU A 214 -6.19 37.22 -23.27
N LEU A 215 -5.03 37.60 -22.75
CA LEU A 215 -4.02 38.37 -23.47
C LEU A 215 -3.20 37.46 -24.40
N PHE A 216 -2.59 38.09 -25.41
CA PHE A 216 -1.68 37.40 -26.33
C PHE A 216 -0.53 36.72 -25.56
N GLY A 217 -0.29 35.43 -25.82
CA GLY A 217 0.80 34.68 -25.17
C GLY A 217 0.44 34.07 -23.82
N ALA A 218 -0.77 34.31 -23.30
CA ALA A 218 -1.14 33.87 -21.96
C ALA A 218 -1.57 32.40 -21.99
N PRO A 219 -0.96 31.52 -21.16
CA PRO A 219 -1.46 30.17 -20.97
C PRO A 219 -2.79 30.22 -20.19
N LEU A 220 -3.70 29.33 -20.53
CA LEU A 220 -4.90 29.09 -19.75
C LEU A 220 -4.72 27.76 -19.03
N VAL A 221 -4.82 27.76 -17.70
CA VAL A 221 -4.61 26.59 -16.85
C VAL A 221 -5.80 26.42 -15.91
N PHE A 222 -6.46 25.27 -15.97
CA PHE A 222 -7.47 24.87 -14.99
C PHE A 222 -6.92 23.74 -14.14
N GLU A 223 -7.15 23.80 -12.84
CA GLU A 223 -6.76 22.77 -11.89
C GLU A 223 -7.98 22.32 -11.10
N GLU A 224 -8.26 21.02 -11.12
CA GLU A 224 -9.35 20.40 -10.38
C GLU A 224 -8.88 19.09 -9.72
N ASP A 225 -9.60 18.65 -8.69
CA ASP A 225 -9.30 17.41 -7.99
C ASP A 225 -9.48 16.23 -8.95
N ALA A 226 -8.46 15.38 -9.07
CA ALA A 226 -8.58 14.20 -9.90
C ALA A 226 -9.53 13.17 -9.25
N PRO A 227 -10.21 12.34 -10.06
CA PRO A 227 -11.07 11.30 -9.52
C PRO A 227 -10.28 10.33 -8.61
N PRO A 228 -10.88 9.84 -7.52
CA PRO A 228 -10.28 8.86 -6.63
C PRO A 228 -9.75 7.62 -7.38
N PRO A 229 -8.74 6.93 -6.84
CA PRO A 229 -8.24 5.68 -7.42
C PRO A 229 -9.36 4.66 -7.62
N GLY A 230 -9.48 4.14 -8.85
CA GLY A 230 -10.51 3.14 -9.21
C GLY A 230 -11.86 3.70 -9.60
N GLU A 231 -12.10 5.02 -9.44
CA GLU A 231 -13.29 5.68 -9.96
C GLU A 231 -13.10 6.06 -11.44
N LEU A 232 -14.16 5.86 -12.23
CA LEU A 232 -14.21 6.22 -13.65
C LEU A 232 -15.10 7.45 -13.81
N LYS A 233 -14.51 8.58 -14.20
CA LYS A 233 -15.25 9.77 -14.61
C LYS A 233 -15.08 9.95 -16.12
N SER A 234 -16.18 9.85 -16.87
CA SER A 234 -16.22 10.32 -18.26
C SER A 234 -16.66 11.77 -18.27
N GLU A 235 -15.86 12.63 -18.88
CA GLU A 235 -16.10 14.07 -18.90
C GLU A 235 -15.98 14.63 -20.32
N VAL A 236 -16.86 15.58 -20.63
CA VAL A 236 -16.78 16.41 -21.85
C VAL A 236 -16.67 17.86 -21.42
N LEU A 237 -15.60 18.49 -21.86
CA LEU A 237 -15.33 19.89 -21.62
C LEU A 237 -15.44 20.66 -22.94
N VAL A 238 -16.20 21.74 -22.88
CA VAL A 238 -16.47 22.60 -24.02
C VAL A 238 -16.02 24.00 -23.67
N TYR A 239 -15.11 24.50 -24.51
CA TYR A 239 -14.57 25.83 -24.41
C TYR A 239 -15.09 26.67 -25.57
N GLU A 240 -15.94 27.62 -25.24
CA GLU A 240 -16.41 28.62 -26.19
C GLU A 240 -15.43 29.77 -26.20
N VAL A 241 -14.73 29.93 -27.32
CA VAL A 241 -13.78 31.02 -27.53
C VAL A 241 -14.48 32.09 -28.34
N TYR A 242 -14.42 33.34 -27.91
CA TYR A 242 -15.05 34.49 -28.57
C TYR A 242 -14.00 35.48 -29.06
N GLU A 243 -14.31 36.16 -30.17
CA GLU A 243 -13.48 37.28 -30.62
C GLU A 243 -13.71 38.52 -29.78
N ASN A 244 -12.71 39.40 -29.76
CA ASN A 244 -12.88 40.75 -29.25
C ASN A 244 -13.86 41.54 -30.14
N ARG A 245 -15.03 41.90 -29.60
CA ARG A 245 -15.96 42.81 -30.26
C ARG A 245 -15.87 44.20 -29.65
N ARG A 246 -15.53 45.18 -30.49
CA ARG A 246 -15.55 46.58 -30.12
C ARG A 246 -16.97 47.13 -30.18
N VAL A 247 -17.47 47.62 -29.06
CA VAL A 247 -18.78 48.26 -28.95
C VAL A 247 -18.59 49.70 -28.51
N PHE A 248 -19.30 50.62 -29.15
CA PHE A 248 -19.34 52.02 -28.76
C PHE A 248 -20.56 52.27 -27.89
N SER A 249 -20.35 52.57 -26.60
CA SER A 249 -21.40 52.87 -25.64
C SER A 249 -20.90 53.95 -24.67
N GLY A 250 -21.78 54.84 -24.22
CA GLY A 250 -21.41 55.87 -23.24
C GLY A 250 -20.38 56.92 -23.70
N GLY A 251 -20.00 56.95 -24.98
CA GLY A 251 -18.99 57.89 -25.51
C GLY A 251 -17.57 57.30 -25.62
N GLU A 252 -17.38 56.05 -25.20
CA GLU A 252 -16.09 55.34 -25.27
C GLU A 252 -16.22 54.01 -26.00
N TRP A 253 -15.07 53.49 -26.44
CA TRP A 253 -14.98 52.16 -27.06
C TRP A 253 -14.63 51.13 -26.00
N HIS A 254 -15.48 50.12 -25.85
CA HIS A 254 -15.26 48.98 -24.97
C HIS A 254 -15.03 47.71 -25.78
N ASP A 255 -14.13 46.86 -25.30
CA ASP A 255 -13.99 45.49 -25.80
C ASP A 255 -14.91 44.60 -24.97
N THR A 256 -15.81 43.89 -25.65
CA THR A 256 -16.70 42.89 -25.03
C THR A 256 -16.57 41.58 -25.77
N PRO A 257 -17.00 40.46 -25.16
CA PRO A 257 -17.17 39.19 -25.85
C PRO A 257 -17.98 39.41 -27.14
N GLY A 258 -17.34 39.06 -28.24
CA GLY A 258 -17.94 39.09 -29.54
C GLY A 258 -18.71 37.82 -29.82
N PRO A 259 -18.99 37.54 -31.08
CA PRO A 259 -19.44 36.22 -31.47
C PRO A 259 -18.29 35.17 -31.29
N ILE A 260 -18.68 33.91 -31.01
CA ILE A 260 -17.87 32.66 -30.86
C ILE A 260 -16.79 32.39 -31.95
N PHE A 261 -15.57 32.90 -31.78
CA PHE A 261 -14.41 32.62 -32.64
C PHE A 261 -14.17 31.15 -32.97
N THR A 262 -14.29 30.24 -31.99
CA THR A 262 -14.22 28.79 -32.19
C THR A 262 -14.76 28.06 -30.96
N THR A 263 -15.12 26.78 -31.13
CA THR A 263 -15.44 25.88 -30.03
C THR A 263 -14.40 24.77 -29.99
N VAL A 264 -13.73 24.63 -28.85
CA VAL A 264 -12.80 23.53 -28.59
C VAL A 264 -13.47 22.58 -27.63
N MET A 265 -13.49 21.29 -27.95
CA MET A 265 -13.98 20.29 -27.02
C MET A 265 -12.88 19.29 -26.72
N SER A 266 -12.64 19.03 -25.44
CA SER A 266 -11.95 17.83 -25.01
C SER A 266 -12.99 16.89 -24.43
N ALA A 267 -12.76 15.61 -24.62
CA ALA A 267 -13.39 14.63 -23.76
C ALA A 267 -12.34 13.64 -23.31
N GLY A 268 -12.61 12.99 -22.20
CA GLY A 268 -11.69 12.06 -21.59
C GLY A 268 -12.41 11.13 -20.64
N VAL A 269 -11.85 9.93 -20.49
CA VAL A 269 -12.15 9.07 -19.35
C VAL A 269 -10.99 9.28 -18.38
N ALA A 270 -11.23 10.05 -17.32
CA ALA A 270 -10.31 10.13 -16.21
C ALA A 270 -10.55 8.88 -15.35
N GLN A 271 -9.68 7.89 -15.52
CA GLN A 271 -9.51 6.83 -14.55
C GLN A 271 -8.49 7.32 -13.54
N GLY A 272 -8.82 7.31 -12.24
CA GLY A 272 -7.89 7.68 -11.19
C GLY A 272 -6.56 6.95 -11.42
N ALA A 273 -5.51 7.70 -11.75
CA ALA A 273 -4.24 7.11 -12.12
C ALA A 273 -3.68 6.36 -10.90
N VAL A 274 -3.14 5.15 -11.14
CA VAL A 274 -2.48 4.39 -10.08
C VAL A 274 -1.31 5.23 -9.58
N CYS A 275 -1.29 5.50 -8.26
CA CYS A 275 -0.24 6.26 -7.61
C CYS A 275 1.13 5.71 -8.04
N PRO A 276 2.00 6.53 -8.68
CA PRO A 276 3.31 6.04 -9.06
C PRO A 276 4.11 5.74 -7.78
N GLU A 277 4.86 4.63 -7.78
CA GLU A 277 5.54 4.10 -6.59
C GLU A 277 6.43 5.14 -5.87
N GLN A 278 7.01 6.08 -6.61
CA GLN A 278 7.83 7.17 -6.05
C GLN A 278 7.07 8.20 -5.20
N TYR A 279 5.74 8.19 -5.21
CA TYR A 279 4.87 9.07 -4.43
C TYR A 279 4.22 8.36 -3.23
N LEU A 280 4.44 7.06 -3.07
CA LEU A 280 4.00 6.32 -1.89
C LEU A 280 4.86 6.68 -0.67
N PRO A 281 4.34 6.48 0.56
CA PRO A 281 5.13 6.65 1.76
C PRO A 281 6.40 5.79 1.75
N ILE A 282 7.52 6.39 2.15
CA ILE A 282 8.81 5.72 2.30
C ILE A 282 8.92 5.21 3.73
N ILE A 283 9.19 3.92 3.90
CA ILE A 283 9.49 3.33 5.21
C ILE A 283 10.99 3.45 5.46
N ASN A 284 11.38 4.31 6.40
CA ASN A 284 12.78 4.47 6.80
C ASN A 284 13.19 3.36 7.77
N VAL A 285 12.33 3.06 8.76
CA VAL A 285 12.53 2.01 9.75
C VAL A 285 11.23 1.25 9.96
N PRO A 286 11.15 -0.04 9.57
CA PRO A 286 10.00 -0.87 9.88
C PRO A 286 9.99 -1.30 11.37
N PRO A 287 8.88 -1.84 11.88
CA PRO A 287 8.81 -2.45 13.20
C PRO A 287 9.91 -3.51 13.36
N GLN A 288 10.59 -3.50 14.50
CA GLN A 288 11.63 -4.48 14.83
C GLN A 288 11.05 -5.58 15.73
N ASP A 289 11.66 -6.76 15.72
CA ASP A 289 11.27 -7.85 16.62
C ASP A 289 11.36 -7.42 18.08
N TYR A 290 10.40 -7.90 18.88
CA TYR A 290 10.30 -7.58 20.29
C TYR A 290 10.06 -8.85 21.11
N VAL A 291 10.73 -8.96 22.24
CA VAL A 291 10.55 -10.07 23.19
C VAL A 291 9.99 -9.50 24.48
N ALA A 292 8.85 -10.03 24.94
CA ALA A 292 8.19 -9.56 26.15
C ALA A 292 7.69 -10.73 27.00
N LEU A 293 7.67 -10.55 28.32
CA LEU A 293 7.02 -11.48 29.24
C LEU A 293 5.50 -11.31 29.16
N LEU A 294 4.77 -12.41 29.39
CA LEU A 294 3.32 -12.34 29.63
C LEU A 294 3.01 -11.39 30.79
N ASP A 295 1.90 -10.65 30.66
CA ASP A 295 1.48 -9.56 31.56
C ASP A 295 2.41 -8.33 31.58
N GLY A 296 3.47 -8.32 30.77
CA GLY A 296 4.32 -7.15 30.52
C GLY A 296 3.75 -6.25 29.41
N ALA A 297 4.58 -5.31 28.94
CA ALA A 297 4.26 -4.42 27.82
C ALA A 297 5.26 -4.59 26.66
N ALA A 298 4.76 -4.47 25.44
CA ALA A 298 5.56 -4.42 24.22
C ALA A 298 5.27 -3.14 23.41
N PHE A 299 6.28 -2.64 22.70
CA PHE A 299 6.18 -1.42 21.90
C PHE A 299 6.79 -1.62 20.52
N PHE A 300 6.00 -1.33 19.49
CA PHE A 300 6.47 -1.26 18.12
C PHE A 300 6.43 0.19 17.62
N SER A 301 7.31 0.54 16.69
CA SER A 301 7.35 1.85 16.07
C SER A 301 7.69 1.75 14.60
N VAL A 302 7.16 2.68 13.81
CA VAL A 302 7.50 2.87 12.41
C VAL A 302 8.05 4.27 12.21
N ASP A 303 9.20 4.37 11.55
CA ASP A 303 9.67 5.64 10.97
C ASP A 303 9.35 5.63 9.48
N ALA A 304 8.49 6.55 9.06
CA ALA A 304 8.09 6.73 7.68
C ALA A 304 8.07 8.20 7.30
N ALA A 305 8.29 8.48 6.02
CA ALA A 305 8.27 9.82 5.47
C ALA A 305 7.43 9.88 4.20
N ASP A 306 6.70 10.97 4.04
CA ASP A 306 6.14 11.35 2.76
C ASP A 306 7.26 12.02 1.92
N PRO A 307 7.52 11.59 0.66
CA PRO A 307 8.60 12.15 -0.14
C PRO A 307 8.48 13.67 -0.41
N PHE A 308 7.29 14.24 -0.22
CA PHE A 308 6.97 15.65 -0.47
C PHE A 308 6.53 16.40 0.79
N GLY A 309 6.65 15.78 1.98
CA GLY A 309 6.31 16.39 3.27
C GLY A 309 4.81 16.49 3.56
N GLY A 310 3.98 15.66 2.92
CA GLY A 310 2.55 15.51 3.22
C GLY A 310 2.26 14.84 4.58
N GLU A 311 0.97 14.81 4.94
CA GLU A 311 0.48 14.11 6.13
C GLU A 311 0.53 12.58 5.93
N ILE A 312 0.91 11.86 7.00
CA ILE A 312 1.00 10.40 7.01
C ILE A 312 -0.04 9.83 7.97
N THR A 313 -0.74 8.79 7.53
CA THR A 313 -1.68 8.01 8.34
C THR A 313 -1.13 6.62 8.61
N TYR A 314 -1.46 6.03 9.75
CA TYR A 314 -1.04 4.68 10.12
C TYR A 314 -2.26 3.78 10.37
N GLN A 315 -2.10 2.48 10.12
CA GLN A 315 -3.03 1.45 10.53
C GLN A 315 -2.23 0.18 10.84
N TRP A 316 -2.12 -0.14 12.13
CA TRP A 316 -1.43 -1.36 12.55
C TRP A 316 -2.24 -2.61 12.24
N ARG A 317 -1.53 -3.70 11.94
CA ARG A 317 -2.09 -5.03 11.71
C ARG A 317 -1.35 -6.07 12.55
N HIS A 318 -2.09 -7.08 12.99
CA HIS A 318 -1.57 -8.27 13.65
C HIS A 318 -2.02 -9.50 12.85
N GLU A 319 -1.06 -10.33 12.43
CA GLU A 319 -1.32 -11.51 11.58
C GLU A 319 -2.14 -11.19 10.31
N GLY A 320 -1.90 -10.00 9.73
CA GLY A 320 -2.57 -9.53 8.52
C GLY A 320 -3.96 -8.89 8.72
N LEU A 321 -4.44 -8.78 9.96
CA LEU A 321 -5.73 -8.15 10.29
C LEU A 321 -5.54 -6.79 10.95
N ASP A 322 -6.35 -5.81 10.56
CA ASP A 322 -6.31 -4.45 11.12
C ASP A 322 -6.65 -4.46 12.62
N ILE A 323 -5.82 -3.78 13.42
CA ILE A 323 -6.06 -3.53 14.83
C ILE A 323 -6.89 -2.24 14.95
N PRO A 324 -8.16 -2.30 15.40
CA PRO A 324 -9.05 -1.13 15.37
C PRO A 324 -8.55 0.00 16.27
N GLY A 325 -8.45 1.21 15.71
CA GLY A 325 -8.12 2.44 16.46
C GLY A 325 -6.63 2.75 16.57
N GLU A 326 -5.75 1.87 16.07
CA GLU A 326 -4.29 2.04 16.14
C GLU A 326 -3.77 2.83 14.94
N HIS A 327 -3.81 4.16 15.06
CA HIS A 327 -3.50 5.12 13.98
C HIS A 327 -2.21 5.94 14.19
N ASP A 328 -1.47 5.67 15.25
CA ASP A 328 -0.22 6.35 15.56
C ASP A 328 0.98 5.61 14.96
N ALA A 329 2.11 6.33 14.81
CA ALA A 329 3.38 5.75 14.36
C ALA A 329 3.95 4.70 15.34
N THR A 330 3.37 4.59 16.53
CA THR A 330 3.76 3.63 17.58
C THR A 330 2.55 2.80 17.99
N LEU A 331 2.77 1.52 18.27
CA LEU A 331 1.78 0.60 18.82
C LEU A 331 2.25 0.12 20.20
N GLY A 332 1.41 0.28 21.21
CA GLY A 332 1.63 -0.27 22.55
C GLY A 332 0.73 -1.48 22.80
N ILE A 333 1.29 -2.56 23.33
CA ILE A 333 0.56 -3.77 23.70
C ILE A 333 0.77 -3.97 25.19
N ASP A 334 -0.28 -3.76 25.98
CA ASP A 334 -0.27 -3.91 27.44
C ASP A 334 -1.68 -4.31 27.93
N PRO A 335 -1.87 -5.51 28.51
CA PRO A 335 -0.86 -6.53 28.77
C PRO A 335 -0.54 -7.39 27.55
N VAL A 336 0.70 -7.89 27.47
CA VAL A 336 1.10 -8.93 26.52
C VAL A 336 0.48 -10.27 26.92
N THR A 337 -0.25 -10.89 26.00
CA THR A 337 -0.85 -12.22 26.17
C THR A 337 -0.27 -13.22 25.18
N ILE A 338 -0.62 -14.50 25.31
CA ILE A 338 -0.24 -15.53 24.33
C ILE A 338 -0.80 -15.23 22.93
N GLU A 339 -1.99 -14.62 22.87
CA GLU A 339 -2.66 -14.23 21.63
C GLU A 339 -2.02 -13.00 20.99
N SER A 340 -1.26 -12.21 21.76
CA SER A 340 -0.48 -11.10 21.24
C SER A 340 0.76 -11.56 20.48
N ALA A 341 1.20 -12.81 20.61
CA ALA A 341 2.37 -13.29 19.87
C ALA A 341 2.08 -13.32 18.36
N GLY A 342 3.10 -13.02 17.54
CA GLY A 342 2.97 -13.06 16.09
C GLY A 342 3.54 -11.85 15.36
N ALA A 343 3.21 -11.74 14.08
CA ALA A 343 3.68 -10.69 13.19
C ALA A 343 2.86 -9.40 13.34
N TYR A 344 3.57 -8.29 13.55
CA TYR A 344 3.01 -6.93 13.54
C TYR A 344 3.58 -6.13 12.37
N GLU A 345 2.68 -5.57 11.56
CA GLU A 345 3.02 -4.76 10.40
C GLU A 345 2.12 -3.51 10.39
N CYS A 346 2.52 -2.47 9.67
CA CYS A 346 1.76 -1.23 9.61
C CYS A 346 1.47 -0.86 8.15
N LEU A 347 0.22 -0.49 7.88
CA LEU A 347 -0.19 0.20 6.65
C LEU A 347 0.08 1.68 6.84
N VAL A 348 1.09 2.19 6.14
CA VAL A 348 1.44 3.61 6.17
C VAL A 348 0.88 4.26 4.92
N GLY A 349 0.03 5.27 5.10
CA GLY A 349 -0.72 5.94 4.04
C GLY A 349 -0.38 7.41 3.88
N ASN A 350 -0.60 7.93 2.67
CA ASN A 350 -0.68 9.35 2.36
C ASN A 350 -1.82 9.60 1.36
N ALA A 351 -1.97 10.82 0.86
CA ALA A 351 -2.99 11.19 -0.13
C ALA A 351 -2.91 10.39 -1.45
N CYS A 352 -1.78 9.73 -1.73
CA CYS A 352 -1.55 8.98 -2.96
C CYS A 352 -1.90 7.49 -2.80
N GLY A 353 -1.60 6.88 -1.65
CA GLY A 353 -1.86 5.48 -1.39
C GLY A 353 -1.19 4.99 -0.12
N PHE A 354 -0.92 3.68 -0.05
CA PHE A 354 -0.35 3.05 1.14
C PHE A 354 0.83 2.12 0.82
N THR A 355 1.80 2.09 1.73
CA THR A 355 2.92 1.13 1.77
C THR A 355 2.78 0.26 3.02
N ILE A 356 2.90 -1.06 2.85
CA ILE A 356 2.93 -2.01 3.97
C ILE A 356 4.38 -2.16 4.44
N THR A 357 4.62 -2.05 5.75
CA THR A 357 5.97 -2.28 6.32
C THR A 357 6.37 -3.76 6.25
N GLN A 358 7.67 -4.05 6.37
CA GLN A 358 8.08 -5.38 6.84
C GLN A 358 7.50 -5.62 8.25
N ALA A 359 7.25 -6.87 8.60
CA ALA A 359 6.71 -7.22 9.90
C ALA A 359 7.82 -7.28 10.97
N GLY A 360 7.52 -6.82 12.18
CA GLY A 360 8.27 -7.14 13.40
C GLY A 360 7.51 -8.20 14.19
N TYR A 361 8.22 -9.16 14.78
CA TYR A 361 7.61 -10.28 15.50
C TYR A 361 7.60 -10.05 17.01
N LEU A 362 6.43 -10.21 17.64
CA LEU A 362 6.32 -10.29 19.10
C LEU A 362 6.48 -11.74 19.56
N THR A 363 7.55 -12.01 20.31
CA THR A 363 7.71 -13.27 21.04
C THR A 363 7.24 -13.09 22.47
N ALA A 364 6.14 -13.74 22.83
CA ALA A 364 5.62 -13.76 24.20
C ALA A 364 6.24 -14.90 25.01
N LEU A 365 6.91 -14.56 26.12
CA LEU A 365 7.59 -15.50 27.00
C LEU A 365 6.80 -15.70 28.29
N SER A 366 6.65 -16.95 28.73
CA SER A 366 6.06 -17.26 30.04
C SER A 366 7.11 -17.05 31.14
N PRO A 367 6.79 -16.32 32.24
CA PRO A 367 7.72 -16.10 33.35
C PRO A 367 8.24 -17.41 33.94
N CYS A 368 9.51 -17.44 34.30
CA CYS A 368 10.08 -18.62 34.93
C CYS A 368 9.73 -18.69 36.41
N SER A 369 9.22 -19.85 36.83
CA SER A 369 9.01 -20.16 38.25
C SER A 369 9.38 -21.62 38.55
N ILE A 370 9.74 -21.86 39.80
CA ILE A 370 10.06 -23.20 40.31
C ILE A 370 8.79 -23.78 40.93
N LEU A 371 8.36 -24.93 40.43
CA LEU A 371 7.17 -25.65 40.90
C LEU A 371 7.55 -26.57 42.06
N ASP A 372 8.55 -27.43 41.83
CA ASP A 372 9.06 -28.36 42.83
C ASP A 372 10.51 -27.99 43.17
N GLN A 373 10.72 -27.70 44.44
CA GLN A 373 12.03 -27.34 44.99
C GLN A 373 12.88 -28.60 45.23
N PRO A 374 14.22 -28.52 45.12
CA PRO A 374 15.09 -29.60 45.56
C PRO A 374 14.89 -29.86 47.06
N GLN A 375 14.79 -31.14 47.41
CA GLN A 375 14.58 -31.57 48.80
C GLN A 375 15.91 -31.92 49.46
N PRO A 376 16.06 -31.70 50.79
CA PRO A 376 17.22 -32.19 51.53
C PRO A 376 17.35 -33.72 51.42
N THR A 377 18.59 -34.20 51.36
CA THR A 377 18.92 -35.61 51.21
C THR A 377 20.02 -36.00 52.20
N VAL A 378 19.96 -37.23 52.68
CA VAL A 378 21.01 -37.89 53.46
C VAL A 378 21.63 -38.96 52.58
N ALA A 379 22.96 -39.01 52.50
CA ALA A 379 23.66 -40.03 51.72
C ALA A 379 24.97 -40.47 52.39
N CYS A 380 25.33 -41.73 52.17
CA CYS A 380 26.58 -42.33 52.58
C CYS A 380 27.77 -41.80 51.83
N VAL A 381 28.93 -41.76 52.47
CA VAL A 381 30.20 -41.67 51.73
C VAL A 381 30.33 -42.90 50.82
N GLY A 382 30.62 -42.69 49.54
CA GLY A 382 30.65 -43.74 48.51
C GLY A 382 29.28 -44.09 47.92
N GLY A 383 28.19 -43.61 48.52
CA GLY A 383 26.82 -43.76 48.00
C GLY A 383 26.50 -42.78 46.87
N SER A 384 25.21 -42.62 46.55
CA SER A 384 24.71 -41.65 45.58
C SER A 384 23.65 -40.74 46.19
N ALA A 385 23.66 -39.46 45.84
CA ALA A 385 22.66 -38.48 46.25
C ALA A 385 22.07 -37.80 45.01
N VAL A 386 20.75 -37.55 45.02
CA VAL A 386 20.06 -36.90 43.90
C VAL A 386 19.28 -35.70 44.40
N PHE A 387 19.46 -34.57 43.73
CA PHE A 387 18.59 -33.40 43.83
C PHE A 387 17.82 -33.24 42.53
N SER A 388 16.55 -32.88 42.62
CA SER A 388 15.70 -32.62 41.46
C SER A 388 14.98 -31.29 41.60
N VAL A 389 14.69 -30.66 40.47
CA VAL A 389 13.86 -29.46 40.40
C VAL A 389 12.90 -29.61 39.22
N THR A 390 11.67 -29.13 39.41
CA THR A 390 10.69 -29.00 38.31
C THR A 390 10.21 -27.56 38.25
N VAL A 391 10.07 -27.05 37.04
CA VAL A 391 9.88 -25.62 36.77
C VAL A 391 8.88 -25.41 35.64
N GLN A 392 8.39 -24.17 35.47
CA GLN A 392 7.54 -23.76 34.35
C GLN A 392 8.03 -22.43 33.76
N GLY A 393 7.70 -22.13 32.49
CA GLY A 393 8.15 -20.95 31.76
C GLY A 393 8.94 -21.30 30.50
N THR A 394 9.31 -20.31 29.69
CA THR A 394 9.99 -20.52 28.39
C THR A 394 11.52 -20.44 28.54
N GLN A 395 12.26 -21.30 27.82
CA GLN A 395 13.74 -21.36 27.68
C GLN A 395 14.56 -21.15 28.97
N LYS A 396 15.15 -22.23 29.48
CA LYS A 396 15.89 -22.22 30.76
C LYS A 396 17.23 -22.92 30.63
N GLU A 397 18.25 -22.30 31.19
CA GLU A 397 19.50 -22.91 31.56
C GLU A 397 19.51 -23.16 33.08
N TYR A 398 19.97 -24.34 33.47
CA TYR A 398 20.02 -24.77 34.88
C TYR A 398 21.46 -24.72 35.37
N PHE A 399 21.70 -23.94 36.41
CA PHE A 399 23.00 -23.82 37.06
C PHE A 399 22.89 -24.35 38.48
N TRP A 400 23.27 -25.61 38.67
CA TRP A 400 23.38 -26.20 40.00
C TRP A 400 24.57 -25.59 40.74
N ARG A 401 24.37 -25.23 42.01
CA ARG A 401 25.39 -24.58 42.83
C ARG A 401 25.55 -25.32 44.15
N GLN A 402 26.79 -25.41 44.62
CA GLN A 402 27.14 -25.90 45.93
C GLN A 402 27.71 -24.74 46.75
N ARG A 403 27.16 -24.52 47.95
CA ARG A 403 27.56 -23.41 48.84
C ARG A 403 27.56 -22.04 48.15
N GLY A 404 26.61 -21.85 47.22
CA GLY A 404 26.44 -20.62 46.44
C GLY A 404 27.37 -20.46 45.23
N ALA A 405 28.30 -21.39 44.99
CA ALA A 405 29.17 -21.41 43.83
C ALA A 405 28.67 -22.42 42.79
N GLU A 406 28.63 -22.02 41.51
CA GLU A 406 28.27 -22.91 40.42
C GLU A 406 29.18 -24.15 40.37
N ILE A 407 28.55 -25.31 40.19
CA ILE A 407 29.24 -26.59 40.08
C ILE A 407 29.80 -26.70 38.65
N PRO A 408 31.12 -26.78 38.46
CA PRO A 408 31.69 -27.00 37.15
C PRO A 408 31.43 -28.46 36.72
N LEU A 409 30.81 -28.65 35.56
CA LEU A 409 30.44 -29.97 35.00
C LEU A 409 31.64 -30.80 34.47
N ASN A 410 32.84 -30.55 34.97
CA ASN A 410 34.05 -31.31 34.64
C ASN A 410 34.37 -32.39 35.67
N ASP A 411 33.62 -32.49 36.76
CA ASP A 411 33.80 -33.53 37.76
C ASP A 411 33.04 -34.81 37.38
N PRO A 412 33.71 -35.96 37.20
CA PRO A 412 33.06 -37.21 36.80
C PRO A 412 32.05 -37.77 37.82
N HIS A 413 32.05 -37.30 39.07
CA HIS A 413 31.11 -37.76 40.09
C HIS A 413 29.88 -36.84 40.27
N LEU A 414 29.84 -35.68 39.60
CA LEU A 414 28.71 -34.75 39.57
C LEU A 414 28.09 -34.74 38.17
N VAL A 415 26.89 -35.29 38.04
CA VAL A 415 26.21 -35.43 36.76
C VAL A 415 24.90 -34.66 36.80
N THR A 416 24.75 -33.68 35.91
CA THR A 416 23.48 -33.01 35.70
C THR A 416 22.73 -33.60 34.51
N TRP A 417 21.42 -33.73 34.64
CA TRP A 417 20.54 -34.12 33.55
C TRP A 417 19.40 -33.11 33.41
N ILE A 418 18.98 -32.84 32.18
CA ILE A 418 17.83 -32.01 31.86
C ILE A 418 16.87 -32.87 31.05
N ALA A 419 15.61 -32.88 31.46
CA ALA A 419 14.57 -33.62 30.77
C ALA A 419 14.37 -33.09 29.34
N PRO A 420 13.94 -33.92 28.37
CA PRO A 420 13.76 -33.49 26.98
C PRO A 420 12.77 -32.33 26.79
N ASP A 421 11.85 -32.15 27.74
CA ASP A 421 10.91 -31.02 27.78
C ASP A 421 11.54 -29.71 28.29
N GLY A 422 12.75 -29.77 28.86
CA GLY A 422 13.43 -28.64 29.47
C GLY A 422 12.80 -28.16 30.78
N LEU A 423 11.83 -28.88 31.35
CA LEU A 423 11.05 -28.45 32.53
C LEU A 423 11.50 -29.11 33.83
N SER A 424 12.42 -30.07 33.76
CA SER A 424 13.02 -30.70 34.94
C SER A 424 14.52 -30.83 34.78
N SER A 425 15.25 -30.66 35.89
CA SER A 425 16.68 -30.94 35.95
C SER A 425 17.01 -31.71 37.23
N THR A 426 18.00 -32.58 37.15
CA THR A 426 18.55 -33.31 38.29
C THR A 426 20.05 -33.09 38.40
N LEU A 427 20.56 -33.00 39.63
CA LEU A 427 21.96 -33.15 39.97
C LEU A 427 22.12 -34.48 40.71
N THR A 428 22.89 -35.38 40.12
CA THR A 428 23.30 -36.65 40.72
C THR A 428 24.75 -36.53 41.19
N ILE A 429 24.98 -36.91 42.44
CA ILE A 429 26.30 -37.00 43.06
C ILE A 429 26.55 -38.48 43.27
N ASP A 430 27.38 -39.09 42.43
CA ASP A 430 27.80 -40.47 42.58
C ASP A 430 29.06 -40.56 43.42
N ASN A 431 29.26 -41.66 44.14
CA ASN A 431 30.41 -41.85 45.03
C ASN A 431 30.65 -40.63 45.94
N VAL A 432 29.63 -40.28 46.73
CA VAL A 432 29.62 -39.09 47.60
C VAL A 432 30.88 -39.04 48.46
N LEU A 433 31.55 -37.90 48.49
CA LEU A 433 32.77 -37.64 49.24
C LEU A 433 32.48 -36.75 50.46
N PRO A 434 33.34 -36.75 51.48
CA PRO A 434 33.17 -35.86 52.65
C PRO A 434 33.05 -34.36 52.31
N GLY A 435 33.67 -33.93 51.20
CA GLY A 435 33.63 -32.55 50.72
C GLY A 435 32.29 -32.11 50.15
N ASP A 436 31.43 -33.06 49.75
CA ASP A 436 30.16 -32.84 49.07
C ASP A 436 29.07 -32.35 50.05
N ALA A 437 29.20 -32.71 51.33
CA ALA A 437 28.26 -32.30 52.37
C ALA A 437 28.02 -30.78 52.39
N GLY A 438 26.77 -30.32 52.34
CA GLY A 438 26.49 -28.89 52.38
C GLY A 438 25.22 -28.48 51.68
N SER A 439 25.10 -27.17 51.44
CA SER A 439 23.96 -26.55 50.78
C SER A 439 24.07 -26.65 49.26
N TYR A 440 23.00 -27.08 48.62
CA TYR A 440 22.80 -27.10 47.18
C TYR A 440 21.58 -26.25 46.82
N ASP A 441 21.67 -25.51 45.73
CA ASP A 441 20.53 -24.84 45.11
C ASP A 441 20.70 -24.85 43.59
N VAL A 442 19.66 -24.45 42.86
CA VAL A 442 19.71 -24.31 41.42
C VAL A 442 19.25 -22.91 41.03
N MET A 443 20.05 -22.27 40.20
CA MET A 443 19.73 -21.00 39.57
C MET A 443 19.23 -21.26 38.16
N LEU A 444 18.03 -20.75 37.85
CA LEU A 444 17.49 -20.70 36.51
C LEU A 444 17.92 -19.38 35.88
N ALA A 445 18.55 -19.44 34.72
CA ALA A 445 18.77 -18.28 33.87
C ALA A 445 18.23 -18.54 32.46
N GLY A 446 18.01 -17.48 31.70
CA GLY A 446 17.40 -17.54 30.37
C GLY A 446 16.59 -16.28 30.09
N ASP A 447 15.74 -16.34 29.08
CA ASP A 447 14.97 -15.18 28.59
C ASP A 447 13.77 -14.80 29.49
N CYS A 448 13.58 -15.51 30.60
CA CYS A 448 12.39 -15.51 31.44
C CYS A 448 12.68 -15.11 32.91
N ASP A 449 13.52 -14.12 33.16
CA ASP A 449 14.01 -13.71 34.50
C ASP A 449 14.81 -14.76 35.29
N THR A 450 15.81 -14.29 36.05
CA THR A 450 16.64 -15.16 36.90
C THR A 450 15.90 -15.53 38.19
N THR A 451 15.75 -16.82 38.45
CA THR A 451 15.12 -17.34 39.68
C THR A 451 16.02 -18.37 40.35
N VAL A 452 16.13 -18.32 41.68
CA VAL A 452 16.94 -19.26 42.47
C VAL A 452 16.03 -20.12 43.34
N SER A 453 16.31 -21.42 43.41
CA SER A 453 15.58 -22.36 44.26
C SER A 453 15.80 -22.09 45.75
N SER A 454 14.97 -22.69 46.60
CA SER A 454 15.35 -22.87 48.01
C SER A 454 16.58 -23.76 48.11
N VAL A 455 17.32 -23.60 49.20
CA VAL A 455 18.49 -24.40 49.52
C VAL A 455 18.06 -25.78 50.03
N ALA A 456 18.60 -26.84 49.41
CA ALA A 456 18.55 -28.22 49.88
C ALA A 456 19.87 -28.58 50.56
N MET A 457 19.82 -29.35 51.64
CA MET A 457 21.04 -29.79 52.34
C MET A 457 21.36 -31.24 51.98
N LEU A 458 22.62 -31.50 51.59
CA LEU A 458 23.22 -32.83 51.63
C LEU A 458 23.85 -33.03 53.00
N GLN A 459 23.31 -33.97 53.77
CA GLN A 459 23.94 -34.46 54.98
C GLN A 459 24.60 -35.79 54.70
N LEU A 460 25.81 -35.98 55.23
CA LEU A 460 26.42 -37.30 55.22
C LEU A 460 25.77 -38.12 56.31
N ASP A 461 25.33 -39.32 55.96
CA ASP A 461 25.04 -40.30 56.98
C ASP A 461 26.35 -40.70 57.65
N SER A 462 26.39 -40.64 58.98
CA SER A 462 27.56 -41.09 59.71
C SER A 462 27.59 -42.61 59.67
N LEU A 463 28.72 -43.20 59.24
CA LEU A 463 29.00 -44.62 59.42
C LEU A 463 28.80 -44.95 60.91
N GLY A 464 27.68 -45.60 61.23
CA GLY A 464 27.29 -45.87 62.60
C GLY A 464 28.20 -46.92 63.23
N PRO A 465 28.31 -46.97 64.57
CA PRO A 465 28.88 -48.14 65.22
C PRO A 465 28.16 -49.41 64.75
N ALA A 466 28.93 -50.47 64.48
CA ALA A 466 28.53 -51.73 63.82
C ALA A 466 28.28 -51.71 62.30
N ASP A 467 28.41 -50.57 61.61
CA ASP A 467 28.43 -50.60 60.14
C ASP A 467 29.85 -50.99 59.67
N MET A 468 30.01 -52.27 59.38
CA MET A 468 31.30 -52.91 59.13
C MET A 468 31.58 -53.08 57.65
N ASN A 469 30.57 -53.02 56.78
CA ASN A 469 30.77 -52.99 55.34
C ASN A 469 30.68 -51.57 54.76
N CYS A 470 30.32 -50.58 55.59
CA CYS A 470 30.18 -49.16 55.26
C CYS A 470 29.14 -48.87 54.18
N ASP A 471 28.02 -49.59 54.21
CA ASP A 471 26.84 -49.33 53.37
C ASP A 471 25.77 -48.45 54.07
N CYS A 472 26.10 -47.88 55.24
CA CYS A 472 25.24 -47.12 56.16
C CYS A 472 24.02 -47.85 56.68
N SER A 473 23.98 -49.16 56.57
CA SER A 473 22.88 -49.95 57.10
C SER A 473 23.46 -51.00 58.04
N VAL A 474 23.36 -50.78 59.35
CA VAL A 474 23.72 -51.82 60.33
C VAL A 474 22.74 -52.97 60.20
N ASN A 475 23.14 -54.03 59.50
CA ASN A 475 22.28 -55.15 59.17
C ASN A 475 23.09 -56.45 59.04
N VAL A 476 22.40 -57.56 58.73
CA VAL A 476 23.04 -58.88 58.68
C VAL A 476 24.21 -58.98 57.68
N LEU A 477 24.30 -58.07 56.71
CA LEU A 477 25.40 -57.99 55.75
C LEU A 477 26.72 -57.52 56.41
N ASP A 478 26.67 -56.86 57.56
CA ASP A 478 27.84 -56.45 58.32
C ASP A 478 28.50 -57.62 59.06
N ILE A 479 27.78 -58.72 59.29
CA ILE A 479 28.29 -59.85 60.10
C ILE A 479 29.59 -60.40 59.52
N ASN A 480 29.65 -60.61 58.21
CA ASN A 480 30.83 -61.18 57.57
C ASN A 480 32.02 -60.20 57.64
N ALA A 481 31.74 -58.90 57.46
CA ALA A 481 32.75 -57.86 57.54
C ALA A 481 33.28 -57.72 58.99
N PHE A 482 32.40 -57.80 59.99
CA PHE A 482 32.77 -57.83 61.40
C PHE A 482 33.60 -59.06 61.78
N VAL A 483 33.21 -60.24 61.32
CA VAL A 483 33.97 -61.48 61.53
C VAL A 483 35.36 -61.41 60.87
N LEU A 484 35.44 -60.79 59.69
CA LEU A 484 36.72 -60.54 59.02
C LEU A 484 37.59 -59.56 59.83
N ALA A 485 37.01 -58.49 60.38
CA ALA A 485 37.69 -57.54 61.26
C ALA A 485 38.29 -58.22 62.51
N LEU A 486 37.55 -59.12 63.15
CA LEU A 486 38.00 -59.89 64.32
C LEU A 486 39.13 -60.89 64.00
N SER A 487 39.02 -61.57 62.85
CA SER A 487 39.93 -62.65 62.49
C SER A 487 41.20 -62.17 61.77
N SER A 488 41.10 -61.08 61.01
CA SER A 488 42.21 -60.50 60.24
C SER A 488 41.95 -59.00 60.00
N PRO A 489 42.38 -58.11 60.93
CA PRO A 489 42.25 -56.67 60.75
C PRO A 489 42.91 -56.15 59.46
N ALA A 490 44.02 -56.78 59.04
CA ALA A 490 44.68 -56.46 57.78
C ALA A 490 43.90 -56.95 56.55
N GLY A 491 43.20 -58.09 56.65
CA GLY A 491 42.31 -58.59 55.59
C GLY A 491 41.08 -57.71 55.44
N TYR A 492 40.49 -57.30 56.57
CA TYR A 492 39.39 -56.34 56.59
C TYR A 492 39.78 -55.02 55.94
N ALA A 493 40.91 -54.43 56.32
CA ALA A 493 41.40 -53.19 55.73
C ALA A 493 41.71 -53.30 54.23
N ALA A 494 41.98 -54.50 53.72
CA ALA A 494 42.18 -54.74 52.30
C ALA A 494 40.86 -54.89 51.51
N GLU A 495 39.83 -55.44 52.14
CA GLU A 495 38.51 -55.68 51.53
C GLU A 495 37.57 -54.48 51.65
N PHE A 496 37.65 -53.74 52.77
CA PHE A 496 36.87 -52.53 53.06
C PHE A 496 37.80 -51.33 53.33
N PRO A 497 38.56 -50.87 52.33
CA PRO A 497 39.64 -49.88 52.52
C PRO A 497 39.15 -48.51 52.99
N THR A 498 37.88 -48.18 52.76
CA THR A 498 37.24 -46.94 53.18
C THR A 498 36.46 -47.08 54.47
N CYS A 499 36.37 -48.29 55.04
CA CYS A 499 35.59 -48.56 56.24
C CYS A 499 36.47 -48.57 57.49
N PRO A 500 36.24 -47.68 58.47
CA PRO A 500 37.04 -47.65 59.68
C PRO A 500 36.84 -48.94 60.49
N LEU A 501 37.95 -49.63 60.78
CA LEU A 501 37.91 -50.77 61.72
C LEU A 501 37.27 -50.36 63.06
N ALA A 502 37.49 -49.12 63.50
CA ALA A 502 36.93 -48.56 64.73
C ALA A 502 35.38 -48.57 64.79
N ASN A 503 34.67 -48.73 63.67
CA ASN A 503 33.23 -48.94 63.69
C ASN A 503 32.84 -50.22 64.43
N GLY A 504 33.76 -51.19 64.52
CA GLY A 504 33.57 -52.44 65.25
C GLY A 504 33.94 -52.38 66.73
N ASP A 505 34.49 -51.27 67.23
CA ASP A 505 34.81 -51.08 68.66
C ASP A 505 33.59 -50.53 69.38
N LEU A 506 32.82 -51.45 69.99
CA LEU A 506 31.50 -51.17 70.55
C LEU A 506 31.48 -51.13 72.06
N ASP A 507 32.58 -51.49 72.71
CA ASP A 507 32.80 -51.22 74.13
C ASP A 507 33.65 -49.94 74.38
N GLY A 508 34.22 -49.36 73.32
CA GLY A 508 34.96 -48.09 73.34
C GLY A 508 36.37 -48.22 73.90
N ASN A 509 36.94 -49.42 73.90
CA ASN A 509 38.26 -49.70 74.47
C ASN A 509 39.43 -49.40 73.50
N GLY A 510 39.12 -49.09 72.23
CA GLY A 510 40.08 -48.79 71.17
C GLY A 510 40.55 -49.99 70.35
N ALA A 511 40.04 -51.19 70.62
CA ALA A 511 40.36 -52.42 69.92
C ALA A 511 39.09 -53.16 69.48
N VAL A 512 39.11 -53.71 68.26
CA VAL A 512 38.04 -54.59 67.78
C VAL A 512 38.42 -56.03 68.08
N ASP A 513 37.77 -56.61 69.08
CA ASP A 513 37.99 -57.98 69.52
C ASP A 513 36.69 -58.69 69.96
N VAL A 514 36.84 -59.88 70.55
CA VAL A 514 35.71 -60.73 70.95
C VAL A 514 34.75 -60.04 71.92
N LEU A 515 35.20 -59.01 72.65
CA LEU A 515 34.39 -58.25 73.60
C LEU A 515 33.33 -57.40 72.90
N ASP A 516 33.55 -57.01 71.65
CA ASP A 516 32.63 -56.19 70.85
C ASP A 516 31.44 -56.95 70.29
N ILE A 517 31.49 -58.30 70.26
CA ILE A 517 30.46 -59.15 69.66
C ILE A 517 29.07 -58.87 70.25
N ASN A 518 28.98 -58.68 71.57
CA ASN A 518 27.70 -58.41 72.22
C ASN A 518 27.14 -57.05 71.82
N GLY A 519 28.01 -56.03 71.69
CA GLY A 519 27.63 -54.72 71.20
C GLY A 519 27.16 -54.79 69.75
N PHE A 520 27.86 -55.55 68.92
CA PHE A 520 27.56 -55.70 67.50
C PHE A 520 26.22 -56.40 67.28
N VAL A 521 25.97 -57.50 67.99
CA VAL A 521 24.68 -58.21 67.94
C VAL A 521 23.54 -57.32 68.46
N ALA A 522 23.79 -56.47 69.46
CA ALA A 522 22.78 -55.53 69.94
C ALA A 522 22.45 -54.47 68.88
N ALA A 523 23.44 -53.99 68.12
CA ALA A 523 23.26 -53.02 67.05
C ALA A 523 22.51 -53.60 65.84
N LEU A 524 22.66 -54.90 65.53
CA LEU A 524 21.90 -55.59 64.47
C LEU A 524 20.40 -55.78 64.79
N GLY A 525 20.02 -55.67 66.06
CA GLY A 525 18.65 -55.91 66.55
C GLY A 525 17.85 -54.63 66.82
N ALA A 526 18.46 -53.46 66.62
CA ALA A 526 17.85 -52.14 66.70
C ALA A 526 17.37 -51.68 65.32
#